data_AF-A0A261C2M3-F1
#
_entry.id   AF-A0A261C2M3-F1
#
_cell.length_a   1.000
_cell.length_b   1.000
_cell.length_c   1.000
_cell.angle_alpha   90.00
_cell.angle_beta   90.00
_cell.angle_gamma   90.00
#
_symmetry.space_group_name_H-M   'P 1'
#
loop_
_entity.id
_entity.type
_entity.pdbx_description
1 polymer ?
#
loop_
_entity_poly.entity_id
_entity_poly.type
_entity_poly.pdbx_seq_one_letter_code
_entity_poly.pdbx_strand_id
1 'polypeptide(L)'
;MTKPVGWCATWLPLIKIAQAICHFIVIIMFIDGRAQWWMYNAIFLFCFLAIFFSLFTILLRFFELTDLHVMSFNFAAMVINFVLMGVCLALAGILIWDITNMRDGPGKIRYHERLAPANIGQDAWVRRCVVAATSLLLAGILYLITYLKLRGVSTN
;
A
#
# COMPACT_ATOMS: atom_id res chain seq x y z
N MET A 1 -32.08 -3.56 2.71
CA MET A 1 -32.19 -3.03 1.34
C MET A 1 -31.02 -3.57 0.53
N THR A 2 -31.25 -4.24 -0.60
CA THR A 2 -30.17 -4.71 -1.48
C THR A 2 -29.63 -3.52 -2.27
N LYS A 3 -28.34 -3.20 -2.11
CA LYS A 3 -27.72 -2.11 -2.88
C LYS A 3 -27.72 -2.46 -4.37
N PRO A 4 -27.95 -1.48 -5.26
CA PRO A 4 -27.91 -1.75 -6.69
C PRO A 4 -26.52 -2.27 -7.10
N VAL A 5 -26.50 -3.13 -8.12
CA VAL A 5 -25.29 -3.79 -8.68
C VAL A 5 -24.16 -2.79 -8.98
N GLY A 6 -24.47 -1.50 -9.20
CA GLY A 6 -23.52 -0.42 -9.43
C GLY A 6 -22.82 0.18 -8.19
N TRP A 7 -23.14 -0.24 -6.96
CA TRP A 7 -22.52 0.35 -5.76
C TRP A 7 -21.00 0.10 -5.70
N CYS A 8 -20.55 -1.09 -6.11
CA CYS A 8 -19.11 -1.41 -6.23
C CYS A 8 -18.40 -0.60 -7.32
N ALA A 9 -19.15 -0.01 -8.27
CA ALA A 9 -18.62 0.86 -9.32
C ALA A 9 -18.59 2.34 -8.91
N THR A 10 -18.92 2.67 -7.65
CA THR A 10 -18.72 4.03 -7.12
C THR A 10 -17.24 4.30 -6.87
N TRP A 11 -16.88 5.58 -6.79
CA TRP A 11 -15.47 5.99 -6.77
C TRP A 11 -14.67 5.41 -5.59
N LEU A 12 -15.28 5.28 -4.40
CA LEU A 12 -14.55 4.87 -3.19
C LEU A 12 -14.16 3.39 -3.24
N PRO A 13 -15.08 2.42 -3.48
CA PRO A 13 -14.71 1.02 -3.67
C PRO A 13 -13.69 0.81 -4.78
N LEU A 14 -13.83 1.48 -5.94
CA LEU A 14 -12.87 1.35 -7.04
C LEU A 14 -11.45 1.76 -6.63
N ILE A 15 -11.31 2.91 -5.96
CA ILE A 15 -9.99 3.36 -5.49
C ILE A 15 -9.44 2.43 -4.39
N LYS A 16 -10.28 1.92 -3.49
CA LYS A 16 -9.87 0.98 -2.44
C LYS A 16 -9.41 -0.36 -3.00
N ILE A 17 -10.08 -0.86 -4.04
CA ILE A 17 -9.65 -2.06 -4.77
C ILE A 17 -8.31 -1.80 -5.46
N ALA A 18 -8.13 -0.66 -6.13
CA ALA A 18 -6.86 -0.31 -6.76
C ALA A 18 -5.71 -0.21 -5.74
N GLN A 19 -5.96 0.37 -4.56
CA GLN A 19 -5.00 0.38 -3.44
C GLN A 19 -4.65 -1.05 -3.00
N ALA A 20 -5.65 -1.92 -2.85
CA ALA A 20 -5.43 -3.31 -2.46
C ALA A 20 -4.61 -4.08 -3.52
N ILE A 21 -4.86 -3.85 -4.81
CA ILE A 21 -4.08 -4.45 -5.91
C ILE A 21 -2.61 -4.00 -5.84
N CYS A 22 -2.35 -2.71 -5.60
CA CYS A 22 -0.97 -2.20 -5.47
C CYS A 22 -0.22 -2.92 -4.34
N HIS A 23 -0.84 -3.07 -3.18
CA HIS A 23 -0.25 -3.81 -2.05
C HIS A 23 -0.10 -5.31 -2.32
N PHE A 24 -1.04 -5.91 -3.05
CA PHE A 24 -0.96 -7.32 -3.43
C PHE A 24 0.23 -7.59 -4.36
N ILE A 25 0.50 -6.68 -5.30
CA ILE A 25 1.70 -6.74 -6.15
C ILE A 25 2.97 -6.73 -5.28
N VAL A 26 3.06 -5.83 -4.29
CA VAL A 26 4.23 -5.74 -3.38
C VAL A 26 4.42 -7.05 -2.60
N ILE A 27 3.34 -7.65 -2.10
CA ILE A 27 3.38 -8.95 -1.41
C ILE A 27 3.97 -10.04 -2.31
N ILE A 28 3.50 -10.14 -3.56
CA ILE A 28 4.03 -11.12 -4.52
C ILE A 28 5.51 -10.88 -4.79
N MET A 29 5.93 -9.61 -4.96
CA MET A 29 7.33 -9.30 -5.25
C MET A 29 8.27 -9.71 -4.12
N PHE A 30 7.84 -9.59 -2.86
CA PHE A 30 8.66 -9.87 -1.68
C PHE A 30 8.50 -11.26 -1.07
N ILE A 31 7.60 -12.11 -1.58
CA ILE A 31 7.33 -13.44 -0.99
C ILE A 31 8.62 -14.27 -0.82
N ASP A 32 9.51 -14.23 -1.81
CA ASP A 32 10.75 -15.01 -1.86
C ASP A 32 11.91 -14.38 -1.09
N GLY A 33 11.95 -13.04 -0.97
CA GLY A 33 13.12 -12.30 -0.45
C GLY A 33 12.86 -11.49 0.82
N ARG A 34 11.67 -11.58 1.43
CA ARG A 34 11.32 -10.82 2.65
C ARG A 34 12.29 -11.00 3.82
N ALA A 35 12.98 -12.15 3.89
CA ALA A 35 13.93 -12.48 4.97
C ALA A 35 15.36 -11.94 4.72
N GLN A 36 15.60 -11.19 3.65
CA GLN A 36 16.92 -10.63 3.34
C GLN A 36 17.23 -9.39 4.15
N TRP A 37 16.19 -8.63 4.45
CA TRP A 37 16.28 -7.39 5.18
C TRP A 37 14.99 -7.19 5.94
N TRP A 38 15.10 -6.87 7.23
CA TRP A 38 13.95 -6.65 8.09
C TRP A 38 12.96 -5.61 7.53
N MET A 39 13.43 -4.62 6.75
CA MET A 39 12.54 -3.67 6.09
C MET A 39 11.66 -4.33 5.02
N TYR A 40 12.16 -5.30 4.25
CA TYR A 40 11.31 -6.03 3.30
C TYR A 40 10.21 -6.80 4.03
N ASN A 41 10.53 -7.40 5.17
CA ASN A 41 9.53 -8.06 6.01
C ASN A 41 8.52 -7.05 6.59
N ALA A 42 8.98 -5.87 7.04
CA ALA A 42 8.10 -4.81 7.53
C ALA A 42 7.15 -4.29 6.43
N ILE A 43 7.67 -4.06 5.22
CA ILE A 43 6.87 -3.67 4.05
C ILE A 43 5.84 -4.76 3.71
N PHE A 44 6.28 -6.02 3.69
CA PHE A 44 5.41 -7.16 3.44
C PHE A 44 4.24 -7.22 4.42
N LEU A 45 4.50 -7.13 5.73
CA LEU A 45 3.46 -7.11 6.77
C LEU A 45 2.54 -5.89 6.65
N PHE A 46 3.11 -4.71 6.40
CA PHE A 46 2.34 -3.49 6.15
C PHE A 46 1.36 -3.65 5.01
N CYS A 47 1.76 -4.25 3.89
CA CYS A 47 0.89 -4.47 2.74
C CYS A 47 -0.29 -5.39 3.06
N PHE A 48 -0.13 -6.43 3.89
CA PHE A 48 -1.26 -7.24 4.37
C PHE A 48 -2.26 -6.42 5.17
N LEU A 49 -1.78 -5.61 6.12
CA LEU A 49 -2.62 -4.74 6.94
C LEU A 49 -3.34 -3.69 6.08
N ALA A 50 -2.66 -3.14 5.07
CA ALA A 50 -3.23 -2.15 4.18
C ALA A 50 -4.31 -2.74 3.24
N ILE A 51 -4.15 -3.97 2.76
CA ILE A 51 -5.21 -4.71 2.03
C ILE A 51 -6.41 -4.92 2.95
N PHE A 52 -6.18 -5.42 4.16
CA PHE A 52 -7.25 -5.64 5.13
C PHE A 52 -8.03 -4.34 5.39
N PHE A 53 -7.33 -3.23 5.60
CA PHE A 53 -7.95 -1.92 5.77
C PHE A 53 -8.78 -1.48 4.55
N SER A 54 -8.27 -1.67 3.33
CA SER A 54 -9.00 -1.32 2.11
C SER A 54 -10.29 -2.12 1.97
N LEU A 55 -10.24 -3.44 2.20
CA LEU A 55 -11.43 -4.30 2.17
C LEU A 55 -12.42 -3.96 3.28
N PHE A 56 -11.91 -3.73 4.50
CA PHE A 56 -12.73 -3.35 5.64
C PHE A 56 -13.46 -2.01 5.41
N THR A 57 -12.78 -1.02 4.81
CA THR A 57 -13.40 0.27 4.44
C THR A 57 -14.55 0.08 3.45
N ILE A 58 -14.39 -0.82 2.47
CA ILE A 58 -15.45 -1.16 1.52
C ILE A 58 -16.64 -1.79 2.27
N LEU A 59 -16.38 -2.77 3.14
CA LEU A 59 -17.44 -3.42 3.92
C LEU A 59 -18.20 -2.44 4.82
N LEU A 60 -17.50 -1.54 5.53
CA LEU A 60 -18.15 -0.52 6.36
C LEU A 60 -19.05 0.41 5.54
N ARG A 61 -18.62 0.80 4.35
CA ARG A 61 -19.46 1.59 3.42
C ARG A 61 -20.62 0.75 2.86
N PHE A 62 -20.44 -0.54 2.67
CA PHE A 62 -21.49 -1.45 2.19
C PHE A 62 -22.61 -1.57 3.21
N PHE A 63 -22.28 -1.81 4.48
CA PHE A 63 -23.25 -2.00 5.57
C PHE A 63 -23.89 -0.71 6.09
N GLU A 64 -23.53 0.48 5.55
CA GLU A 64 -24.10 1.77 5.97
C GLU A 64 -23.94 2.04 7.48
N LEU A 65 -22.97 1.39 8.11
CA LEU A 65 -22.52 1.68 9.48
C LEU A 65 -21.99 3.12 9.61
N THR A 66 -21.90 3.85 8.49
CA THR A 66 -21.61 5.28 8.39
C THR A 66 -22.70 6.17 8.98
N ASP A 67 -23.94 5.68 9.09
CA ASP A 67 -25.10 6.52 9.42
C ASP A 67 -25.40 6.57 10.93
N LEU A 68 -24.76 5.69 11.73
CA LEU A 68 -25.02 5.62 13.17
C LEU A 68 -24.26 6.68 14.00
N HIS A 69 -23.21 7.32 13.47
CA HIS A 69 -22.41 8.36 14.16
C HIS A 69 -21.74 9.30 13.12
N VAL A 70 -22.47 10.31 12.65
CA VAL A 70 -22.15 11.19 11.50
C VAL A 70 -20.79 11.92 11.61
N MET A 71 -20.21 12.06 12.80
CA MET A 71 -18.90 12.72 12.98
C MET A 71 -17.67 11.80 13.04
N SER A 72 -17.79 10.47 12.96
CA SER A 72 -16.65 9.58 13.25
C SER A 72 -16.01 8.93 12.01
N PHE A 73 -16.79 8.47 11.03
CA PHE A 73 -16.26 7.59 9.98
C PHE A 73 -15.46 8.34 8.91
N ASN A 74 -16.01 9.39 8.30
CA ASN A 74 -15.30 10.12 7.24
C ASN A 74 -14.02 10.76 7.76
N PHE A 75 -14.05 11.30 8.98
CA PHE A 75 -12.87 11.85 9.64
C PHE A 75 -11.81 10.77 9.94
N ALA A 76 -12.21 9.65 10.57
CA ALA A 76 -11.28 8.54 10.82
C ALA A 76 -10.71 7.98 9.51
N ALA A 77 -11.54 7.81 8.48
CA ALA A 77 -11.10 7.38 7.16
C ALA A 77 -10.10 8.38 6.57
N MET A 78 -10.35 9.69 6.65
CA MET A 78 -9.39 10.71 6.19
C MET A 78 -8.05 10.57 6.90
N VAL A 79 -8.04 10.52 8.24
CA VAL A 79 -6.81 10.39 9.03
C VAL A 79 -6.04 9.13 8.64
N ILE A 80 -6.71 7.99 8.51
CA ILE A 80 -6.05 6.74 8.14
C ILE A 80 -5.53 6.79 6.70
N ASN A 81 -6.27 7.36 5.74
CA ASN A 81 -5.75 7.53 4.37
C ASN A 81 -4.51 8.44 4.36
N PHE A 82 -4.47 9.48 5.18
CA PHE A 82 -3.29 10.35 5.29
C PHE A 82 -2.08 9.61 5.88
N VAL A 83 -2.28 8.82 6.94
CA VAL A 83 -1.22 7.98 7.53
C VAL A 83 -0.72 6.94 6.53
N LEU A 84 -1.62 6.21 5.87
CA LEU A 84 -1.26 5.19 4.88
C LEU A 84 -0.55 5.80 3.66
N MET A 85 -0.96 6.99 3.22
CA MET A 85 -0.24 7.76 2.21
C MET A 85 1.21 8.01 2.66
N GLY A 86 1.40 8.61 3.86
CA GLY A 86 2.73 8.92 4.38
C GLY A 86 3.63 7.69 4.49
N VAL A 87 3.10 6.59 5.03
CA VAL A 87 3.83 5.33 5.16
C VAL A 87 4.19 4.75 3.79
N CYS A 88 3.27 4.73 2.83
CA CYS A 88 3.57 4.24 1.47
C CYS A 88 4.70 5.02 0.80
N LEU A 89 4.68 6.36 0.92
CA LEU A 89 5.71 7.23 0.34
C LEU A 89 7.07 7.03 1.03
N ALA A 90 7.08 6.91 2.36
CA ALA A 90 8.31 6.65 3.12
C ALA A 90 8.92 5.29 2.74
N LEU A 91 8.10 4.23 2.70
CA LEU A 91 8.56 2.88 2.31
C LEU A 91 9.03 2.84 0.85
N ALA A 92 8.36 3.55 -0.06
CA ALA A 92 8.83 3.70 -1.43
C ALA A 92 10.20 4.39 -1.49
N GLY A 93 10.40 5.47 -0.71
CA GLY A 93 11.68 6.16 -0.61
C GLY A 93 12.79 5.25 -0.10
N ILE A 94 12.51 4.44 0.93
CA ILE A 94 13.43 3.43 1.46
C ILE A 94 13.81 2.41 0.38
N LEU A 95 12.84 1.91 -0.38
CA LEU A 95 13.13 0.96 -1.47
C LEU A 95 13.95 1.61 -2.60
N ILE A 96 13.66 2.86 -2.97
CA ILE A 96 14.44 3.57 -3.98
C ILE A 96 15.89 3.74 -3.52
N TRP A 97 16.10 4.14 -2.27
CA TRP A 97 17.43 4.22 -1.66
C TRP A 97 18.14 2.86 -1.65
N ASP A 98 17.43 1.79 -1.31
CA ASP A 98 18.01 0.45 -1.31
C ASP A 98 18.38 -0.02 -2.73
N ILE A 99 17.53 0.24 -3.72
CA ILE A 99 17.78 -0.05 -5.13
C ILE A 99 19.04 0.67 -5.64
N THR A 100 19.26 1.93 -5.28
CA THR A 100 20.47 2.66 -5.70
C THR A 100 21.72 2.07 -5.04
N ASN A 101 21.67 1.71 -3.75
CA ASN A 101 22.78 1.06 -3.08
C ASN A 101 23.09 -0.34 -3.65
N MET A 102 22.08 -1.11 -4.06
CA MET A 102 22.27 -2.40 -4.73
C MET A 102 22.93 -2.29 -6.11
N ARG A 103 22.72 -1.16 -6.82
CA ARG A 103 23.36 -0.89 -8.12
C ARG A 103 24.82 -0.47 -7.99
N ASP A 104 25.17 0.20 -6.90
CA ASP A 104 26.54 0.65 -6.60
C ASP A 104 27.48 -0.49 -6.17
N GLY A 105 26.97 -1.72 -6.09
CA GLY A 105 27.74 -2.93 -5.86
C GLY A 105 27.57 -3.55 -4.47
N PRO A 106 27.95 -4.83 -4.30
CA PRO A 106 27.69 -5.63 -3.10
C PRO A 106 28.36 -5.11 -1.82
N GLY A 107 29.34 -4.20 -1.92
CA GLY A 107 30.00 -3.60 -0.76
C GLY A 107 29.15 -2.60 0.02
N LYS A 108 28.07 -2.04 -0.57
CA LYS A 108 27.21 -1.03 0.06
C LYS A 108 25.97 -1.59 0.77
N ILE A 109 25.64 -2.87 0.59
CA ILE A 109 24.46 -3.52 1.20
C ILE A 109 24.75 -4.20 2.55
N ARG A 110 25.61 -3.59 3.38
CA ARG A 110 26.03 -4.16 4.68
C ARG A 110 24.89 -4.35 5.70
N TYR A 111 23.72 -3.77 5.45
CA TYR A 111 22.52 -3.88 6.27
C TYR A 111 21.60 -5.05 5.85
N HIS A 112 21.91 -5.74 4.76
CA HIS A 112 21.22 -6.97 4.37
C HIS A 112 21.76 -8.16 5.17
N GLU A 113 20.86 -8.91 5.80
CA GLU A 113 21.18 -10.13 6.53
C GLU A 113 21.54 -11.27 5.56
N ARG A 114 20.99 -11.23 4.35
CA ARG A 114 21.19 -12.25 3.32
C ARG A 114 21.31 -11.61 1.94
N LEU A 115 22.03 -12.30 1.04
CA LEU A 115 22.10 -11.95 -0.37
C LEU A 115 20.74 -12.17 -1.07
N ALA A 116 20.61 -11.60 -2.28
CA ALA A 116 19.46 -11.77 -3.18
C ALA A 116 19.09 -13.27 -3.35
N PRO A 117 17.81 -13.62 -3.62
CA PRO A 117 17.38 -15.02 -3.57
C PRO A 117 18.09 -15.80 -4.68
N ALA A 118 18.73 -16.92 -4.33
CA ALA A 118 19.60 -17.64 -5.27
C ALA A 118 18.87 -18.13 -6.53
N ASN A 119 17.56 -18.40 -6.42
CA ASN A 119 16.69 -18.82 -7.53
C ASN A 119 16.32 -17.68 -8.50
N ILE A 120 16.48 -16.42 -8.10
CA ILE A 120 16.07 -15.23 -8.88
C ILE A 120 17.29 -14.46 -9.37
N GLY A 121 18.34 -14.39 -8.56
CA GLY A 121 19.53 -13.59 -8.83
C GLY A 121 19.35 -12.10 -8.53
N GLN A 122 20.46 -11.36 -8.45
CA GLN A 122 20.48 -9.97 -8.00
C GLN A 122 19.73 -9.02 -8.94
N ASP A 123 19.92 -9.13 -10.25
CA ASP A 123 19.28 -8.21 -11.21
C ASP A 123 17.76 -8.36 -11.22
N ALA A 124 17.27 -9.60 -11.17
CA ALA A 124 15.84 -9.85 -11.11
C ALA A 124 15.26 -9.44 -9.75
N TRP A 125 16.02 -9.56 -8.65
CA TRP A 125 15.63 -9.02 -7.35
C TRP A 125 15.47 -7.50 -7.38
N VAL A 126 16.45 -6.79 -7.97
CA VAL A 126 16.38 -5.33 -8.16
C VAL A 126 15.14 -4.94 -8.96
N ARG A 127 14.81 -5.67 -10.04
CA ARG A 127 13.58 -5.43 -10.82
C ARG A 127 12.31 -5.60 -9.97
N ARG A 128 12.24 -6.62 -9.12
CA ARG A 128 11.12 -6.82 -8.19
C ARG A 128 11.01 -5.67 -7.19
N CYS A 129 12.13 -5.20 -6.66
CA CYS A 129 12.16 -4.03 -5.77
C CYS A 129 11.66 -2.76 -6.47
N VAL A 130 12.04 -2.54 -7.73
CA VAL A 130 11.54 -1.40 -8.54
C VAL A 130 10.02 -1.47 -8.69
N VAL A 131 9.47 -2.64 -9.03
CA VAL A 131 8.02 -2.83 -9.16
C VAL A 131 7.31 -2.62 -7.82
N ALA A 132 7.89 -3.08 -6.71
CA ALA A 132 7.35 -2.84 -5.38
C ALA A 132 7.35 -1.35 -5.02
N ALA A 133 8.45 -0.63 -5.28
CA ALA A 133 8.59 0.79 -5.02
C ALA A 133 7.57 1.62 -5.82
N THR A 134 7.42 1.35 -7.12
CA THR A 134 6.44 2.05 -7.96
C THR A 134 5.01 1.74 -7.55
N SER A 135 4.72 0.50 -7.14
CA SER A 135 3.40 0.11 -6.61
C SER A 135 3.07 0.83 -5.30
N LEU A 136 4.05 1.00 -4.40
CA LEU A 136 3.88 1.78 -3.17
C LEU A 136 3.68 3.28 -3.45
N LEU A 137 4.42 3.85 -4.39
CA LEU A 137 4.20 5.24 -4.82
C LEU A 137 2.78 5.44 -5.35
N LEU A 138 2.32 4.54 -6.24
CA LEU A 138 0.96 4.59 -6.77
C LEU A 138 -0.09 4.43 -5.67
N ALA A 139 0.11 3.49 -4.73
CA ALA A 139 -0.77 3.34 -3.57
C ALA A 139 -0.84 4.63 -2.74
N GLY A 140 0.31 5.27 -2.49
CA GLY A 140 0.40 6.57 -1.81
C GLY A 140 -0.42 7.65 -2.51
N ILE A 141 -0.31 7.77 -3.83
CA ILE A 141 -1.10 8.72 -4.64
C ILE A 141 -2.60 8.41 -4.54
N LEU A 142 -3.00 7.13 -4.61
CA LEU A 142 -4.40 6.73 -4.47
C LEU A 142 -4.96 7.03 -3.07
N TYR A 143 -4.15 6.89 -2.02
CA TYR A 143 -4.52 7.29 -0.66
C TYR A 143 -4.70 8.81 -0.54
N LEU A 144 -3.83 9.59 -1.17
CA LEU A 144 -3.97 11.05 -1.26
C LEU A 144 -5.28 11.44 -1.98
N ILE A 145 -5.58 10.82 -3.12
CA ILE A 145 -6.83 11.07 -3.86
C ILE A 145 -8.04 10.75 -2.97
N THR A 146 -8.00 9.64 -2.23
CA THR A 146 -9.09 9.26 -1.32
C THR A 146 -9.26 10.29 -0.21
N TYR A 147 -8.16 10.72 0.41
CA TYR A 147 -8.14 11.76 1.44
C TYR A 147 -8.76 13.06 0.93
N LEU A 148 -8.32 13.56 -0.23
CA LEU A 148 -8.83 14.80 -0.81
C LEU A 148 -10.32 14.72 -1.15
N LYS A 149 -10.78 13.59 -1.69
CA LYS A 149 -12.21 13.38 -2.00
C LYS A 149 -13.07 13.32 -0.73
N LEU A 150 -12.62 12.61 0.30
CA LEU A 150 -13.34 12.57 1.59
C LEU A 150 -13.36 13.93 2.27
N ARG A 151 -12.27 14.70 2.19
CA ARG A 151 -12.21 16.08 2.70
C ARG A 151 -13.22 16.98 2.01
N GLY A 152 -13.29 16.94 0.68
CA GLY A 152 -14.27 17.73 -0.08
C GLY A 152 -15.73 17.39 0.25
N VAL A 153 -16.02 16.13 0.56
CA VAL A 153 -17.36 15.70 1.03
C VAL A 153 -17.66 16.22 2.45
N SER A 154 -16.64 16.37 3.30
CA SER A 154 -16.82 16.84 4.68
C SER A 154 -17.00 18.35 4.81
N THR A 155 -16.62 19.12 3.79
CA THR A 155 -16.69 20.59 3.78
C THR A 155 -17.94 21.15 3.09
N ASN A 156 -18.71 20.30 2.41
CA ASN A 156 -19.96 20.63 1.73
C ASN A 156 -21.15 20.15 2.56
#